data_AF-K0AW72-F1
#
_entry.id   AF-K0AW72-F1
#
_cell.length_a   1.000
_cell.length_b   1.000
_cell.length_c   1.000
_cell.angle_alpha   90.00
_cell.angle_beta   90.00
_cell.angle_gamma   90.00
#
_symmetry.space_group_name_H-M   'P 1'
#
loop_
_entity.id
_entity.type
_entity.pdbx_description
1 polymer ?
#
loop_
_entity_poly.entity_id
_entity_poly.type
_entity_poly.pdbx_seq_one_letter_code
_entity_poly.pdbx_strand_id
1 'polypeptide(L)'
;MRKDIKLPFLFWAILIKLGFLIPSNYIRDVKEQIETLLDEKLLHNNEDILIVIHGALMIYLKKELLKRGFKGPKFKVPENGKLYVFEKEFI
;
A
#
# COMPACT_ATOMS: atom_id res chain seq x y z
N MET A 1 -3.81 -5.59 47.31
CA MET A 1 -3.76 -4.12 47.09
C MET A 1 -3.30 -3.86 45.66
N ARG A 2 -4.23 -3.73 44.70
CA ARG A 2 -3.90 -3.42 43.30
C ARG A 2 -3.48 -1.95 43.24
N LYS A 3 -2.21 -1.69 42.94
CA LYS A 3 -1.76 -0.33 42.62
C LYS A 3 -2.16 -0.05 41.17
N ASP A 4 -3.15 0.80 40.98
CA ASP A 4 -3.49 1.35 39.67
C ASP A 4 -2.37 2.29 39.23
N ILE A 5 -1.32 1.72 38.64
CA ILE A 5 -0.18 2.46 38.12
C ILE A 5 -0.67 3.23 36.88
N LYS A 6 -1.13 4.47 37.08
CA LYS A 6 -1.37 5.43 36.00
C LYS A 6 -0.02 5.80 35.41
N LEU A 7 0.36 5.12 34.33
CA LEU A 7 1.57 5.46 33.58
C LEU A 7 1.51 6.92 33.14
N PRO A 8 2.54 7.74 33.44
CA PRO A 8 2.57 9.14 33.05
C PRO A 8 2.34 9.28 31.55
N PHE A 9 1.60 10.30 31.12
CA PHE A 9 1.34 10.57 29.70
C PHE A 9 2.62 10.58 28.84
N LEU A 10 3.73 11.06 29.42
CA LEU A 10 5.06 11.05 28.80
C LEU A 10 5.55 9.64 28.46
N PHE A 11 5.25 8.64 29.28
CA PHE A 11 5.61 7.25 29.01
C PHE A 11 4.88 6.73 27.76
N TRP A 12 3.59 7.04 27.62
CA TRP A 12 2.82 6.73 26.42
C TRP A 12 3.38 7.43 25.18
N ALA A 13 3.76 8.70 25.29
CA ALA A 13 4.37 9.45 24.18
C ALA A 13 5.72 8.85 23.75
N ILE A 14 6.54 8.39 24.69
CA ILE A 14 7.82 7.72 24.42
C ILE A 14 7.58 6.36 23.74
N LEU A 15 6.62 5.57 24.21
CA LEU A 15 6.26 4.29 23.60
C LEU A 15 5.77 4.45 22.15
N ILE A 16 4.95 5.48 21.86
CA ILE A 16 4.48 5.75 20.50
C ILE A 16 5.65 6.11 19.57
N LYS A 17 6.60 6.94 20.04
CA LYS A 17 7.81 7.27 19.27
C LYS A 17 8.70 6.05 19.02
N LEU A 18 8.84 5.17 20.01
CA LEU A 18 9.61 3.92 19.89
C LEU A 18 8.91 2.89 18.98
N GLY A 19 7.58 2.82 19.01
CA GLY A 19 6.81 1.95 18.11
C GLY A 19 6.98 2.30 16.64
N PHE A 20 7.20 3.58 16.32
CA PHE A 20 7.50 4.02 14.95
C PHE A 20 8.88 3.60 14.45
N LEU A 21 9.82 3.29 15.35
CA LEU A 21 11.16 2.80 15.02
C LEU A 21 11.20 1.31 14.73
N ILE A 22 10.11 0.57 14.96
CA ILE A 22 10.01 -0.83 14.58
C ILE A 22 9.79 -0.86 13.07
N PRO A 23 10.76 -1.34 12.26
CA PRO A 23 10.56 -1.46 10.83
C PRO A 23 9.47 -2.52 10.61
N SER A 24 8.25 -2.10 10.29
CA SER A 24 7.20 -3.04 9.95
C SER A 24 7.54 -3.67 8.60
N ASN A 25 7.98 -4.94 8.61
CA ASN A 25 8.16 -5.76 7.41
C ASN A 25 6.87 -5.81 6.55
N TYR A 26 5.73 -5.46 7.14
CA TYR A 26 4.44 -5.27 6.48
C TYR A 26 4.51 -4.54 5.13
N ILE A 27 5.30 -3.47 5.01
CA ILE A 27 5.41 -2.74 3.73
C ILE A 27 6.09 -3.60 2.66
N ARG A 28 7.07 -4.40 3.06
CA ARG A 28 7.81 -5.31 2.17
C ARG A 28 6.93 -6.49 1.77
N ASP A 29 6.24 -7.10 2.72
CA ASP A 29 5.33 -8.23 2.47
C ASP A 29 4.20 -7.83 1.53
N VAL A 30 3.60 -6.66 1.74
CA VAL A 30 2.58 -6.07 0.86
C VAL A 30 3.12 -5.84 -0.55
N LYS A 31 4.36 -5.36 -0.66
CA LYS A 31 4.98 -5.12 -1.95
C LYS A 31 5.18 -6.44 -2.72
N GLU A 32 5.70 -7.46 -2.05
CA GLU A 32 5.91 -8.79 -2.64
C GLU A 32 4.59 -9.41 -3.09
N GLN A 33 3.54 -9.33 -2.26
CA GLN A 33 2.20 -9.80 -2.63
C GLN A 33 1.64 -9.08 -3.87
N ILE A 34 1.79 -7.75 -3.95
CA ILE A 34 1.36 -6.98 -5.12
C ILE A 34 2.17 -7.40 -6.36
N GLU A 35 3.48 -7.57 -6.23
CA GLU A 35 4.33 -8.00 -7.35
C GLU A 35 3.90 -9.38 -7.87
N THR A 36 3.70 -10.38 -7.00
CA THR A 36 3.24 -11.72 -7.41
C THR A 36 1.86 -11.68 -8.06
N LEU A 37 0.90 -10.94 -7.49
CA LEU A 37 -0.45 -10.82 -8.07
C LEU A 37 -0.43 -10.17 -9.45
N LEU A 38 0.37 -9.11 -9.63
CA LEU A 38 0.51 -8.45 -10.91
C LEU A 38 1.18 -9.37 -11.93
N ASP A 39 2.25 -10.07 -11.54
CA ASP A 39 3.00 -10.93 -12.45
C ASP A 39 2.17 -12.16 -12.86
N GLU A 40 1.43 -12.79 -11.94
CA GLU A 40 0.55 -13.92 -12.27
C GLU A 40 -0.66 -13.50 -13.14
N LYS A 41 -1.29 -12.36 -12.82
CA LYS A 41 -2.58 -12.00 -13.43
C LYS A 41 -2.47 -11.11 -14.67
N LEU A 42 -1.47 -10.21 -14.75
CA LEU A 42 -1.31 -9.28 -15.88
C LEU A 42 -0.39 -9.81 -16.98
N LEU A 43 0.56 -10.71 -16.69
CA LEU A 43 1.43 -11.24 -17.75
C LEU A 43 0.74 -12.32 -18.59
N HIS A 44 -0.28 -12.98 -18.04
CA HIS A 44 -0.93 -14.10 -18.71
C HIS A 44 -2.20 -13.72 -19.48
N ASN A 45 -2.87 -12.63 -19.10
CA ASN A 45 -4.16 -12.26 -19.69
C ASN A 45 -4.13 -10.80 -20.20
N ASN A 46 -4.40 -10.62 -21.50
CA ASN A 46 -4.74 -9.31 -22.09
C ASN A 46 -6.20 -8.91 -21.75
N GLU A 47 -6.60 -9.10 -20.50
CA GLU A 47 -7.95 -8.82 -20.02
C GLU A 47 -7.97 -7.53 -19.21
N ASP A 48 -9.11 -6.85 -19.23
CA ASP A 48 -9.36 -5.70 -18.38
C ASP A 48 -9.55 -6.16 -16.92
N ILE A 49 -8.66 -5.73 -16.02
CA ILE A 49 -8.68 -6.12 -14.60
C ILE A 49 -9.07 -4.93 -13.72
N LEU A 50 -10.12 -5.11 -12.92
CA LEU A 50 -10.49 -4.16 -11.86
C LEU A 50 -9.89 -4.60 -10.51
N ILE A 51 -9.08 -3.73 -9.91
CA ILE A 51 -8.47 -3.97 -8.59
C ILE A 51 -9.11 -3.03 -7.56
N VAL A 52 -9.68 -3.59 -6.49
CA VAL A 52 -10.31 -2.85 -5.39
C VAL A 52 -9.50 -3.05 -4.11
N ILE A 53 -8.87 -1.99 -3.62
CA ILE A 53 -8.00 -2.02 -2.43
C ILE A 53 -8.07 -0.70 -1.64
N HIS A 54 -7.47 -0.70 -0.44
CA HIS A 54 -7.38 0.49 0.40
C HIS A 54 -6.45 1.55 -0.20
N GLY A 55 -6.78 2.83 0.02
CA GLY A 55 -6.04 3.95 -0.57
C GLY A 55 -4.54 3.97 -0.25
N ALA A 56 -4.14 3.55 0.94
CA ALA A 56 -2.73 3.43 1.31
C ALA A 56 -1.98 2.45 0.37
N LEU A 57 -2.61 1.33 0.01
CA LEU A 57 -2.06 0.32 -0.86
C LEU A 57 -2.07 0.75 -2.34
N MET A 58 -3.06 1.54 -2.76
CA MET A 58 -3.13 2.07 -4.12
C MET A 58 -1.88 2.87 -4.52
N ILE A 59 -1.23 3.53 -3.56
CA ILE A 59 0.02 4.28 -3.81
C ILE A 59 1.16 3.34 -4.20
N TYR A 60 1.28 2.20 -3.53
CA TYR A 60 2.29 1.18 -3.83
C TYR A 60 1.97 0.48 -5.15
N LEU A 61 0.71 0.07 -5.35
CA LEU A 61 0.24 -0.54 -6.59
C LEU A 61 0.55 0.35 -7.80
N LYS A 62 0.23 1.65 -7.71
CA LYS A 62 0.56 2.62 -8.76
C LYS A 62 2.05 2.63 -9.10
N LYS A 63 2.93 2.63 -8.10
CA LYS A 63 4.39 2.64 -8.34
C LYS A 63 4.82 1.39 -9.10
N GLU A 64 4.27 0.22 -8.75
CA GLU A 64 4.58 -1.04 -9.41
C GLU A 64 4.03 -1.12 -10.84
N LEU A 65 2.84 -0.55 -11.11
CA LEU A 65 2.28 -0.43 -12.45
C LEU A 65 3.12 0.49 -13.33
N LEU A 66 3.47 1.69 -12.85
CA LEU A 66 4.31 2.63 -13.57
C LEU A 66 5.69 2.05 -13.90
N LYS A 67 6.29 1.29 -12.96
CA LYS A 67 7.56 0.59 -13.16
C LYS A 67 7.49 -0.47 -14.27
N ARG A 68 6.32 -1.09 -14.47
CA ARG A 68 6.03 -2.10 -15.51
C ARG A 68 5.61 -1.51 -16.87
N GLY A 69 5.66 -0.18 -17.00
CA GLY A 69 5.37 0.53 -18.24
C GLY A 69 3.91 0.90 -18.46
N PHE A 70 3.04 0.73 -17.46
CA PHE A 70 1.67 1.24 -17.54
C PHE A 70 1.67 2.77 -17.46
N LYS A 71 0.77 3.39 -18.21
CA LYS A 71 0.48 4.82 -18.20
C LYS A 71 -0.85 5.05 -17.49
N GLY A 72 -0.93 6.08 -16.65
CA GLY A 72 -2.14 6.37 -15.90
C GLY A 72 -2.09 7.67 -15.11
N PRO A 73 -3.18 8.03 -14.42
CA PRO A 73 -3.33 9.30 -13.73
C PRO A 73 -2.38 9.42 -12.54
N LYS A 74 -1.79 10.62 -12.38
CA LYS A 74 -0.95 10.94 -11.22
C LYS A 74 -1.84 11.36 -10.05
N PHE A 75 -1.80 10.60 -8.97
CA PHE A 75 -2.40 11.01 -7.68
C PHE A 75 -1.42 10.80 -6.53
N LYS A 76 -1.44 11.70 -5.53
CA LYS A 76 -0.67 11.56 -4.28
C LYS A 76 -1.50 10.84 -3.22
N VAL A 77 -2.79 11.16 -3.14
CA VAL A 77 -3.77 10.54 -2.26
C VAL A 77 -4.95 10.13 -3.14
N PRO A 78 -5.37 8.86 -3.11
CA PRO A 78 -6.55 8.42 -3.86
C PRO A 78 -7.83 8.97 -3.22
N GLU A 79 -8.76 9.41 -4.07
CA GLU A 79 -10.09 9.84 -3.68
C GLU A 79 -11.00 8.63 -3.53
N ASN A 80 -11.87 8.64 -2.51
CA ASN A 80 -12.80 7.54 -2.27
C ASN A 80 -13.80 7.41 -3.43
N GLY A 81 -14.01 6.18 -3.91
CA GLY A 81 -14.96 5.90 -4.99
C GLY A 81 -14.54 6.40 -6.37
N LYS A 82 -13.32 6.92 -6.52
CA LYS A 82 -12.78 7.36 -7.81
C LYS A 82 -12.07 6.20 -8.52
N LEU A 83 -12.47 5.96 -9.77
CA LEU A 83 -11.82 4.99 -10.64
C LEU A 83 -10.54 5.59 -11.23
N TYR A 84 -9.44 4.85 -11.16
CA TYR A 84 -8.17 5.20 -11.78
C TYR A 84 -7.79 4.15 -12.82
N VAL A 85 -7.77 4.55 -14.08
CA VAL A 85 -7.49 3.65 -15.21
C VAL A 85 -6.01 3.69 -15.54
N PHE A 86 -5.39 2.52 -15.70
CA PHE A 86 -4.01 2.35 -16.11
C PHE A 86 -3.97 1.48 -17.37
N GLU A 87 -3.29 1.95 -18.40
CA GLU A 87 -3.23 1.29 -19.71
C GLU A 87 -1.78 1.02 -20.07
N LYS A 88 -1.56 -0.09 -20.77
CA LYS A 88 -0.26 -0.42 -21.34
C LYS A 88 -0.43 -0.63 -22.83
N GLU A 89 0.22 0.21 -23.62
CA GLU A 89 0.33 -0.01 -25.06
C GLU A 89 1.23 -1.24 -25.27
N PHE A 90 0.61 -2.36 -25.61
CA PHE A 90 1.33 -3.52 -26.15
C PHE A 90 1.62 -3.18 -27.62
N ILE A 91 2.87 -2.78 -27.89
CA ILE A 91 3.42 -2.66 -29.25
C ILE A 91 3.85 -4.05 -29.71
#